data_AF-A0A7J6W5F6-F1
#
_entry.id   AF-A0A7J6W5F6-F1
#
_cell.length_a   1.000
_cell.length_b   1.000
_cell.length_c   1.000
_cell.angle_alpha   90.00
_cell.angle_beta   90.00
_cell.angle_gamma   90.00
#
_symmetry.space_group_name_H-M   'P 1'
#
loop_
_entity.id
_entity.type
_entity.pdbx_description
1 polymer ?
#
loop_
_entity_poly.entity_id
_entity_poly.type
_entity_poly.pdbx_seq_one_letter_code
_entity_poly.pdbx_strand_id
1 'polypeptide(L)'
;MFVKLIARRFDKRITAFAEDKFQRDGIDLKLGSMVVKVTENTISTKERSGDISSVPYGMVVWSTGIGTRPVVMDFMREIGQTNRRVLATDEWLRVDGCDNIYALGDCATINQRKVMEDISVIFNKADKDQSGTLTVKEFQDVIDDICERYPQVELYLKNNQMKNLLDLLKDSKGDDEKESIEVDIEGFKSSLSQVDSQMKNLPATAQVAAQQGSYLARCFNRMDECEENPEGPLRFRGMGRHRFHPFRYKHFGQFAPLGGEQTAAQLPGDWVSIGRSSQWLWYSVYASKLVSWRTRVLVISDWTRRFVFGRDSSRI
;
A
#
# COMPACT_ATOMS: atom_id res chain seq x y z
N MET A 1 21.46 -18.87 6.10
CA MET A 1 20.35 -17.94 6.45
C MET A 1 19.21 -18.17 5.47
N PHE A 2 18.01 -18.50 5.96
CA PHE A 2 16.82 -18.62 5.10
C PHE A 2 16.26 -17.24 4.81
N VAL A 3 16.85 -16.53 3.85
CA VAL A 3 16.33 -15.26 3.39
C VAL A 3 15.22 -15.56 2.39
N LYS A 4 13.97 -15.42 2.81
CA LYS A 4 12.88 -15.19 1.85
C LYS A 4 13.22 -13.86 1.20
N LEU A 5 13.78 -13.92 -0.02
CA LEU A 5 14.35 -12.82 -0.83
C LEU A 5 14.07 -11.46 -0.21
N ILE A 6 15.14 -10.73 0.14
CA ILE A 6 15.11 -9.31 0.46
C ILE A 6 14.35 -8.60 -0.68
N ALA A 7 13.05 -8.52 -0.38
CA ALA A 7 11.93 -7.92 -1.05
C ALA A 7 11.72 -8.17 -2.57
N ARG A 8 10.68 -8.96 -2.87
CA ARG A 8 9.86 -8.79 -4.09
C ARG A 8 9.37 -7.35 -4.31
N ARG A 9 9.41 -6.50 -3.27
CA ARG A 9 9.02 -5.08 -3.33
C ARG A 9 10.15 -4.15 -3.79
N PHE A 10 11.41 -4.59 -3.80
CA PHE A 10 12.53 -3.76 -4.24
C PHE A 10 12.81 -4.01 -5.72
N ASP A 11 13.46 -3.04 -6.36
CA ASP A 11 13.95 -3.17 -7.72
C ASP A 11 14.91 -4.37 -7.86
N LYS A 12 14.83 -5.10 -8.99
CA LYS A 12 15.66 -6.28 -9.27
C LYS A 12 17.16 -5.98 -9.13
N ARG A 13 17.59 -4.76 -9.45
CA ARG A 13 18.98 -4.29 -9.28
C ARG A 13 19.45 -4.37 -7.83
N ILE A 14 18.57 -4.00 -6.89
CA ILE A 14 18.87 -4.05 -5.45
C ILE A 14 18.93 -5.49 -4.96
N THR A 15 17.99 -6.32 -5.42
CA THR A 15 17.94 -7.73 -5.05
C THR A 15 19.19 -8.47 -5.52
N ALA A 16 19.58 -8.31 -6.79
CA ALA A 16 20.79 -8.93 -7.34
C ALA A 16 22.05 -8.50 -6.58
N PHE A 17 22.21 -7.19 -6.32
CA PHE A 17 23.34 -6.70 -5.53
C PHE A 17 23.38 -7.29 -4.12
N ALA A 18 22.22 -7.39 -3.45
CA ALA A 18 22.14 -7.93 -2.10
C ALA A 18 22.53 -9.41 -2.07
N GLU A 19 22.10 -10.20 -3.05
CA GLU A 19 22.47 -11.62 -3.19
C GLU A 19 23.98 -11.78 -3.36
N ASP A 20 24.58 -11.06 -4.30
CA ASP A 20 26.04 -11.08 -4.55
C ASP A 20 26.84 -10.64 -3.32
N LYS A 21 26.32 -9.64 -2.59
CA LYS A 21 26.96 -9.16 -1.37
C LYS A 21 26.93 -10.22 -0.28
N PHE A 22 25.78 -10.82 0.00
CA PHE A 22 25.67 -11.81 1.07
C PHE A 22 26.50 -13.06 0.78
N GLN A 23 26.59 -13.48 -0.48
CA GLN A 23 27.50 -14.56 -0.87
C GLN A 23 28.96 -14.20 -0.59
N ARG A 24 29.39 -12.98 -0.94
CA ARG A 24 30.75 -12.48 -0.61
C ARG A 24 31.01 -12.36 0.89
N ASP A 25 29.99 -12.04 1.67
CA ASP A 25 30.05 -11.97 3.13
C ASP A 25 29.98 -13.37 3.79
N GLY A 26 29.94 -14.46 3.01
CA GLY A 26 29.92 -15.84 3.50
C GLY A 26 28.56 -16.32 4.02
N ILE A 27 27.48 -15.61 3.67
CA ILE A 27 26.12 -15.96 4.08
C ILE A 27 25.51 -16.94 3.06
N ASP A 28 25.26 -18.17 3.50
CA ASP A 28 24.55 -19.18 2.70
C ASP A 28 23.07 -18.78 2.52
N LEU A 29 22.72 -18.36 1.30
CA LEU A 29 21.37 -17.94 0.92
C LEU A 29 20.56 -19.13 0.38
N LYS A 30 19.57 -19.58 1.15
CA LYS A 30 18.63 -20.63 0.74
C LYS A 30 17.35 -20.02 0.13
N LEU A 31 17.46 -19.55 -1.11
CA LEU A 31 16.31 -19.02 -1.86
C LEU A 31 15.38 -20.14 -2.31
N GLY A 32 14.09 -19.83 -2.50
CA GLY A 32 13.10 -20.82 -2.96
C GLY A 32 12.80 -21.94 -1.94
N SER A 33 13.37 -21.88 -0.76
CA SER A 33 13.14 -22.80 0.35
C SER A 33 12.09 -22.22 1.31
N MET A 34 11.14 -23.04 1.75
CA MET A 34 10.12 -22.66 2.74
C MET A 34 10.30 -23.49 4.00
N VAL A 35 10.41 -22.84 5.17
CA VAL A 35 10.45 -23.55 6.45
C VAL A 35 9.10 -24.21 6.70
N VAL A 36 9.13 -25.52 7.00
CA VAL A 36 7.93 -26.33 7.28
C VAL A 36 7.88 -26.84 8.72
N LYS A 37 9.03 -26.99 9.37
CA LYS A 37 9.12 -27.45 10.76
C LYS A 37 10.36 -26.89 11.44
N VAL A 38 10.22 -26.51 12.69
CA VAL A 38 11.32 -26.13 13.58
C VAL A 38 11.27 -27.07 14.78
N THR A 39 12.39 -27.73 15.07
CA THR A 39 12.59 -28.54 16.28
C THR A 39 13.63 -27.87 17.17
N GLU A 40 14.00 -28.48 18.30
CA GLU A 40 15.00 -27.93 19.22
C GLU A 40 16.37 -27.68 18.57
N ASN A 41 16.80 -28.56 17.65
CA ASN A 41 18.16 -28.53 17.09
C ASN A 41 18.20 -28.51 15.56
N THR A 42 17.06 -28.63 14.88
CA THR A 42 17.00 -28.64 13.41
C THR A 42 15.83 -27.85 12.84
N ILE A 43 16.05 -27.26 11.67
CA ILE A 43 15.04 -26.60 10.86
C ILE A 43 14.86 -27.38 9.56
N SER A 44 13.62 -27.76 9.26
CA SER A 44 13.27 -28.46 8.04
C SER A 44 12.69 -27.49 7.02
N THR A 45 13.20 -27.55 5.80
CA THR A 45 12.77 -26.71 4.68
C THR A 45 12.32 -27.54 3.50
N LYS A 46 11.25 -27.09 2.85
CA LYS A 46 10.75 -27.62 1.60
C LYS A 46 11.22 -26.76 0.44
N GLU A 47 11.91 -27.36 -0.51
CA GLU A 47 12.35 -26.70 -1.73
C GLU A 47 11.24 -26.66 -2.78
N ARG A 48 11.45 -25.89 -3.86
CA ARG A 48 10.48 -25.80 -4.97
C ARG A 48 10.25 -27.14 -5.68
N SER A 49 11.25 -28.01 -5.70
CA SER A 49 11.15 -29.39 -6.23
C SER A 49 10.17 -30.25 -5.42
N GLY A 50 9.87 -29.84 -4.18
CA GLY A 50 9.05 -30.60 -3.24
C GLY A 50 9.88 -31.34 -2.18
N ASP A 51 11.20 -31.43 -2.38
CA ASP A 51 12.12 -32.11 -1.47
C ASP A 51 12.20 -31.41 -0.12
N ILE A 52 12.33 -32.21 0.95
CA ILE A 52 12.47 -31.71 2.31
C ILE A 52 13.89 -31.98 2.78
N SER A 53 14.61 -30.92 3.11
CA SER A 53 15.94 -30.95 3.71
C SER A 53 15.88 -30.47 5.15
N SER A 54 16.79 -30.97 6.00
CA SER A 54 16.90 -30.57 7.40
C SER A 54 18.31 -30.04 7.67
N VAL A 55 18.40 -28.92 8.38
CA VAL A 55 19.68 -28.25 8.68
C VAL A 55 19.77 -28.03 10.19
N PRO A 56 20.89 -28.39 10.85
CA PRO A 56 21.09 -28.10 12.26
C PRO A 56 21.25 -26.58 12.48
N TYR A 57 20.82 -26.08 13.64
CA TYR A 57 20.98 -24.67 13.99
C TYR A 57 21.34 -24.49 15.47
N GLY A 58 22.02 -23.38 15.79
CA GLY A 58 22.21 -22.92 17.18
C GLY A 58 21.30 -21.76 17.60
N MET A 59 20.90 -20.92 16.64
CA MET A 59 19.92 -19.84 16.86
C MET A 59 18.99 -19.70 15.65
N VAL A 60 17.70 -19.54 15.90
CA VAL A 60 16.70 -19.20 14.87
C VAL A 60 16.15 -17.81 15.13
N VAL A 61 16.20 -16.97 14.10
CA VAL A 61 15.54 -15.66 14.08
C VAL A 61 14.38 -15.72 13.09
N TRP A 62 13.14 -15.60 13.58
CA TRP A 62 11.95 -15.63 12.75
C TRP A 62 11.44 -14.21 12.47
N SER A 63 11.72 -13.70 11.27
CA SER A 63 11.43 -12.32 10.86
C SER A 63 10.35 -12.21 9.79
N THR A 64 9.42 -13.18 9.72
CA THR A 64 8.40 -13.25 8.68
C THR A 64 7.03 -13.64 9.21
N GLY A 65 5.98 -13.26 8.47
CA GLY A 65 4.59 -13.58 8.80
C GLY A 65 4.04 -12.60 9.83
N ILE A 66 3.10 -11.77 9.39
CA ILE A 66 2.25 -10.98 10.29
C ILE A 66 0.90 -11.70 10.32
N GLY A 67 0.38 -11.91 11.53
CA GLY A 67 -0.95 -12.46 11.75
C GLY A 67 -1.82 -11.48 12.52
N THR A 68 -3.11 -11.51 12.26
CA THR A 68 -4.10 -10.69 12.98
C THR A 68 -4.19 -11.13 14.45
N ARG A 69 -4.29 -10.17 15.38
CA ARG A 69 -4.38 -10.49 16.81
C ARG A 69 -5.75 -11.09 17.17
N PRO A 70 -5.84 -12.00 18.16
CA PRO A 70 -7.11 -12.61 18.57
C PRO A 70 -8.24 -11.60 18.83
N VAL A 71 -7.96 -10.53 19.57
CA VAL A 71 -8.94 -9.46 19.85
C VAL A 71 -9.53 -8.82 18.58
N VAL A 72 -8.73 -8.69 17.51
CA VAL A 72 -9.21 -8.16 16.22
C VAL A 72 -10.03 -9.23 15.49
N MET A 73 -9.64 -10.51 15.57
CA MET A 73 -10.42 -11.60 14.98
C MET A 73 -11.78 -11.77 15.64
N ASP A 74 -11.86 -11.62 16.96
CA ASP A 74 -13.11 -11.69 17.71
C ASP A 74 -14.03 -10.54 17.32
N PHE A 75 -13.50 -9.31 17.29
CA PHE A 75 -14.24 -8.15 16.82
C PHE A 75 -14.72 -8.31 15.37
N MET A 76 -13.86 -8.80 14.46
CA MET A 76 -14.25 -9.09 13.07
C MET A 76 -15.42 -10.09 12.99
N ARG A 77 -15.49 -11.06 13.91
CA ARG A 77 -16.59 -12.02 13.96
C ARG A 77 -17.90 -11.36 14.37
N GLU A 78 -17.85 -10.46 15.36
CA GLU A 78 -19.03 -9.72 15.84
C GLU A 78 -19.64 -8.83 14.76
N ILE A 79 -18.80 -8.18 13.94
CA ILE A 79 -19.24 -7.28 12.87
C ILE A 79 -19.45 -7.98 11.51
N GLY A 80 -19.38 -9.31 11.46
CA GLY A 80 -19.66 -10.09 10.25
C GLY A 80 -18.53 -10.11 9.19
N GLN A 81 -17.31 -9.71 9.53
CA GLN A 81 -16.14 -9.75 8.66
C GLN A 81 -15.34 -11.07 8.73
N THR A 82 -16.01 -12.22 8.85
CA THR A 82 -15.36 -13.54 9.07
C THR A 82 -14.57 -14.08 7.88
N ASN A 83 -14.90 -13.66 6.65
CA ASN A 83 -14.26 -14.13 5.42
C ASN A 83 -12.93 -13.41 5.10
N ARG A 84 -12.42 -12.58 6.02
CA ARG A 84 -11.22 -11.77 5.83
C ARG A 84 -10.12 -12.17 6.79
N ARG A 85 -8.88 -12.00 6.36
CA ARG A 85 -7.70 -12.20 7.22
C ARG A 85 -7.36 -10.99 8.07
N VAL A 86 -7.78 -9.81 7.66
CA VAL A 86 -7.46 -8.50 8.27
C VAL A 86 -8.73 -7.66 8.29
N LEU A 87 -8.88 -6.80 9.30
CA LEU A 87 -10.03 -5.92 9.46
C LEU A 87 -10.17 -4.96 8.26
N ALA A 88 -11.37 -4.85 7.71
CA ALA A 88 -11.67 -3.98 6.58
C ALA A 88 -12.09 -2.59 7.04
N THR A 89 -11.59 -1.58 6.35
CA THR A 89 -12.07 -0.20 6.47
C THR A 89 -12.45 0.36 5.11
N ASP A 90 -13.30 1.37 5.10
CA ASP A 90 -13.54 2.21 3.92
C ASP A 90 -12.34 3.13 3.64
N GLU A 91 -12.46 3.94 2.58
CA GLU A 91 -11.42 4.88 2.13
C GLU A 91 -11.15 6.03 3.14
N TRP A 92 -11.99 6.20 4.16
CA TRP A 92 -11.83 7.14 5.26
C TRP A 92 -11.32 6.48 6.54
N LEU A 93 -10.86 5.23 6.45
CA LEU A 93 -10.33 4.41 7.54
C LEU A 93 -11.36 4.03 8.62
N ARG A 94 -12.65 4.15 8.30
CA ARG A 94 -13.74 3.70 9.16
C ARG A 94 -14.01 2.22 8.91
N VAL A 95 -14.21 1.45 9.96
CA VAL A 95 -14.43 0.00 9.88
C VAL A 95 -15.71 -0.31 9.10
N ASP A 96 -15.60 -1.19 8.10
CA ASP A 96 -16.75 -1.59 7.28
C ASP A 96 -17.84 -2.21 8.17
N GLY A 97 -19.05 -1.65 8.09
CA GLY A 97 -20.20 -2.05 8.92
C GLY A 97 -20.35 -1.29 10.24
N CYS A 98 -19.49 -0.31 10.52
CA CYS A 98 -19.54 0.51 11.73
C CYS A 98 -19.48 2.00 11.38
N ASP A 99 -20.24 2.83 12.08
CA ASP A 99 -20.25 4.28 11.81
C ASP A 99 -19.17 5.06 12.56
N ASN A 100 -18.81 4.63 13.77
CA ASN A 100 -17.98 5.39 14.71
C ASN A 100 -16.68 4.68 15.10
N ILE A 101 -16.30 3.62 14.38
CA ILE A 101 -15.10 2.83 14.67
C ILE A 101 -14.12 3.01 13.51
N TYR A 102 -12.87 3.33 13.84
CA TYR A 102 -11.80 3.56 12.88
C TYR A 102 -10.64 2.60 13.15
N ALA A 103 -9.94 2.19 12.10
CA ALA A 103 -8.78 1.31 12.22
C ALA A 103 -7.67 1.71 11.23
N LEU A 104 -6.42 1.57 11.66
CA LEU A 104 -5.25 1.97 10.88
C LEU A 104 -4.05 1.07 11.17
N GLY A 105 -3.04 1.12 10.30
CA GLY A 105 -1.83 0.31 10.42
C GLY A 105 -2.08 -1.18 10.16
N ASP A 106 -1.23 -2.02 10.72
CA ASP A 106 -1.15 -3.44 10.33
C ASP A 106 -2.37 -4.28 10.74
N CYS A 107 -3.25 -3.76 11.62
CA CYS A 107 -4.49 -4.46 11.99
C CYS A 107 -5.61 -4.30 10.97
N ALA A 108 -5.48 -3.37 10.02
CA ALA A 108 -6.53 -2.99 9.08
C ALA A 108 -6.04 -2.94 7.64
N THR A 109 -6.97 -3.06 6.70
CA THR A 109 -6.74 -2.84 5.28
C THR A 109 -7.88 -2.05 4.69
N ILE A 110 -7.55 -1.09 3.83
CA ILE A 110 -8.56 -0.31 3.11
C ILE A 110 -9.17 -1.23 2.06
N ASN A 111 -10.46 -1.48 2.20
CA ASN A 111 -11.27 -2.19 1.24
C ASN A 111 -11.61 -1.24 0.09
N GLN A 112 -10.70 -1.12 -0.88
CA GLN A 112 -10.94 -0.26 -2.03
C GLN A 112 -12.17 -0.78 -2.79
N ARG A 113 -13.23 0.05 -2.88
CA ARG A 113 -14.44 -0.33 -3.59
C ARG A 113 -14.19 -0.46 -5.09
N LYS A 114 -14.85 -1.46 -5.69
CA LYS A 114 -14.84 -1.68 -7.13
C LYS A 114 -15.75 -0.68 -7.80
N VAL A 115 -15.26 -0.02 -8.86
CA VAL A 115 -16.07 0.90 -9.66
C VAL A 115 -17.27 0.16 -10.23
N MET A 116 -17.07 -1.09 -10.64
CA MET A 116 -18.11 -1.92 -11.23
C MET A 116 -19.28 -2.23 -10.28
N GLU A 117 -19.05 -2.21 -8.96
CA GLU A 117 -20.13 -2.39 -7.97
C GLU A 117 -21.05 -1.17 -7.85
N ASP A 118 -20.54 0.01 -8.21
CA ASP A 118 -21.26 1.29 -8.11
C ASP A 118 -21.61 1.87 -9.50
N ILE A 119 -21.32 1.16 -10.58
CA ILE A 119 -21.39 1.70 -11.95
C ILE A 119 -22.77 2.20 -12.35
N SER A 120 -23.84 1.46 -12.03
CA SER A 120 -25.21 1.88 -12.32
C SER A 120 -25.63 3.08 -11.48
N VAL A 121 -25.16 3.16 -10.24
CA VAL A 121 -25.44 4.30 -9.35
C VAL A 121 -24.69 5.54 -9.83
N ILE A 122 -23.44 5.37 -10.27
CA ILE A 122 -22.63 6.43 -10.87
C ILE A 122 -23.30 6.93 -12.16
N PHE A 123 -23.70 6.03 -13.05
CA PHE A 123 -24.38 6.35 -14.31
C PHE A 123 -25.63 7.19 -14.07
N ASN A 124 -26.56 6.70 -13.23
CA ASN A 124 -27.81 7.41 -12.92
C ASN A 124 -27.58 8.76 -12.21
N LYS A 125 -26.43 8.95 -11.54
CA LYS A 125 -26.09 10.21 -10.88
C LYS A 125 -25.49 11.22 -11.85
N ALA A 126 -24.82 10.72 -12.90
CA ALA A 126 -24.25 11.51 -13.96
C ALA A 126 -25.30 11.93 -15.00
N ASP A 127 -26.24 11.04 -15.32
CA ASP A 127 -27.39 11.26 -16.21
C ASP A 127 -28.40 12.20 -15.54
N LYS A 128 -28.20 13.51 -15.72
CA LYS A 128 -28.98 14.55 -15.02
C LYS A 128 -30.32 14.76 -15.70
N ASP A 129 -30.37 14.58 -17.02
CA ASP A 129 -31.59 14.74 -17.81
C ASP A 129 -32.44 13.46 -17.90
N GLN A 130 -31.94 12.33 -17.37
CA GLN A 130 -32.58 11.02 -17.39
C GLN A 130 -32.83 10.51 -18.82
N SER A 131 -31.97 10.90 -19.75
CA SER A 131 -32.02 10.48 -21.15
C SER A 131 -31.68 9.00 -21.34
N GLY A 132 -30.98 8.38 -20.38
CA GLY A 132 -30.46 7.03 -20.50
C GLY A 132 -29.13 6.94 -21.26
N THR A 133 -28.57 8.08 -21.67
CA THR A 133 -27.22 8.21 -22.24
C THR A 133 -26.42 9.23 -21.45
N LEU A 134 -25.09 9.12 -21.48
CA LEU A 134 -24.21 10.11 -20.87
C LEU A 134 -23.52 10.93 -21.95
N THR A 135 -23.76 12.24 -21.92
CA THR A 135 -22.99 13.19 -22.71
C THR A 135 -21.61 13.42 -22.10
N VAL A 136 -20.67 13.91 -22.93
CA VAL A 136 -19.32 14.30 -22.48
C VAL A 136 -19.35 15.29 -21.31
N LYS A 137 -20.30 16.23 -21.29
CA LYS A 137 -20.40 17.26 -20.25
C LYS A 137 -20.89 16.68 -18.93
N GLU A 138 -21.95 15.88 -18.97
CA GLU A 138 -22.49 15.21 -17.77
C GLU A 138 -21.46 14.30 -17.12
N PHE A 139 -20.69 13.61 -17.95
CA PHE A 139 -19.61 12.78 -17.47
C PHE A 139 -18.47 13.58 -16.85
N GLN A 140 -18.08 14.70 -17.46
CA GLN A 140 -17.05 15.59 -16.94
C GLN A 140 -17.43 16.20 -15.57
N ASP A 141 -18.72 16.39 -15.29
CA ASP A 141 -19.18 16.93 -14.00
C ASP A 141 -18.96 15.96 -12.82
N VAL A 142 -18.90 14.65 -13.08
CA VAL A 142 -18.75 13.62 -12.03
C VAL A 142 -17.37 12.97 -12.02
N ILE A 143 -16.55 13.19 -13.04
CA ILE A 143 -15.31 12.42 -13.22
C ILE A 143 -14.28 12.68 -12.12
N ASP A 144 -14.20 13.91 -11.63
CA ASP A 144 -13.27 14.27 -10.55
C ASP A 144 -13.67 13.54 -9.27
N ASP A 145 -14.97 13.50 -8.95
CA ASP A 145 -15.51 12.75 -7.80
C ASP A 145 -15.30 11.23 -7.95
N ILE A 146 -15.39 10.69 -9.18
CA ILE A 146 -15.11 9.27 -9.48
C ILE A 146 -13.61 8.98 -9.28
N CYS A 147 -12.71 9.76 -9.86
CA CYS A 147 -11.27 9.57 -9.72
C CYS A 147 -10.82 9.71 -8.26
N GLU A 148 -11.44 10.63 -7.52
CA GLU A 148 -11.16 10.81 -6.11
C GLU A 148 -11.66 9.63 -5.25
N ARG A 149 -12.81 9.03 -5.59
CA ARG A 149 -13.32 7.87 -4.86
C ARG A 149 -12.64 6.56 -5.28
N TYR A 150 -12.31 6.40 -6.56
CA TYR A 150 -11.80 5.19 -7.17
C TYR A 150 -10.43 5.44 -7.83
N PRO A 151 -9.32 5.43 -7.05
CA PRO A 151 -7.97 5.74 -7.54
C PRO A 151 -7.51 4.80 -8.66
N GLN A 152 -8.05 3.58 -8.71
CA GLN A 152 -7.72 2.62 -9.77
C GLN A 152 -8.07 3.14 -11.17
N VAL A 153 -9.04 4.05 -11.28
CA VAL A 153 -9.43 4.71 -12.53
C VAL A 153 -8.28 5.54 -13.07
N GLU A 154 -7.70 6.40 -12.23
CA GLU A 154 -6.56 7.24 -12.60
C GLU A 154 -5.32 6.40 -12.93
N LEU A 155 -5.09 5.31 -12.20
CA LEU A 155 -4.00 4.38 -12.48
C LEU A 155 -4.16 3.68 -13.84
N TYR A 156 -5.39 3.26 -14.17
CA TYR A 156 -5.69 2.64 -15.46
C TYR A 156 -5.42 3.62 -16.61
N LEU A 157 -5.89 4.86 -16.50
CA LEU A 157 -5.63 5.91 -17.48
C LEU A 157 -4.13 6.13 -17.72
N LYS A 158 -3.36 6.26 -16.64
CA LYS A 158 -1.91 6.47 -16.71
C LYS A 158 -1.19 5.30 -17.36
N ASN A 159 -1.55 4.06 -17.01
CA ASN A 159 -0.91 2.87 -17.56
C ASN A 159 -1.17 2.69 -19.05
N ASN A 160 -2.34 3.13 -19.53
CA ASN A 160 -2.73 3.04 -20.94
C ASN A 160 -2.43 4.32 -21.75
N GLN A 161 -1.65 5.26 -21.18
CA GLN A 161 -1.28 6.53 -21.82
C GLN A 161 -2.48 7.37 -22.31
N MET A 162 -3.65 7.18 -21.71
CA MET A 162 -4.85 7.95 -22.02
C MET A 162 -4.72 9.34 -21.39
N LYS A 163 -4.94 10.39 -22.18
CA LYS A 163 -4.81 11.77 -21.70
C LYS A 163 -6.02 12.17 -20.87
N ASN A 164 -7.20 11.67 -21.25
CA ASN A 164 -8.46 11.94 -20.57
C ASN A 164 -9.34 10.69 -20.57
N LEU A 165 -10.30 10.64 -19.64
CA LEU A 165 -11.25 9.53 -19.56
C LEU A 165 -12.26 9.51 -20.72
N LEU A 166 -12.28 10.55 -21.54
CA LEU A 166 -12.97 10.59 -22.82
C LEU A 166 -12.35 9.65 -23.86
N ASP A 167 -11.05 9.37 -23.76
CA ASP A 167 -10.38 8.39 -24.61
C ASP A 167 -10.92 6.97 -24.32
N LEU A 168 -11.30 6.71 -23.06
CA LEU A 168 -11.94 5.48 -22.60
C LEU A 168 -13.34 5.26 -23.19
N LEU A 169 -14.05 6.34 -23.52
CA LEU A 169 -15.36 6.31 -24.17
C LEU A 169 -15.22 6.19 -25.69
N LYS A 170 -14.18 6.79 -26.29
CA LYS A 170 -13.86 6.69 -27.72
C LYS A 170 -13.44 5.30 -28.15
N ASP A 171 -12.61 4.60 -27.38
CA ASP A 171 -12.21 3.23 -27.74
C ASP A 171 -13.39 2.23 -27.86
N SER A 172 -14.53 2.54 -27.24
CA SER A 172 -15.74 1.70 -27.31
C SER A 172 -16.55 1.87 -28.60
N LYS A 173 -16.40 3.01 -29.29
CA LYS A 173 -17.09 3.35 -30.55
C LYS A 173 -16.02 3.78 -31.55
N GLY A 174 -15.67 2.90 -32.47
CA GLY A 174 -14.60 3.11 -33.47
C GLY A 174 -14.58 4.50 -34.12
N ASP A 175 -13.40 4.89 -34.59
CA ASP A 175 -12.84 6.22 -34.86
C ASP A 175 -13.63 7.25 -35.74
N ASP A 176 -14.89 7.01 -36.07
CA ASP A 176 -15.67 7.85 -36.98
C ASP A 176 -16.95 8.36 -36.30
N GLU A 177 -16.85 9.50 -35.60
CA GLU A 177 -17.81 10.63 -35.65
C GLU A 177 -17.51 11.69 -34.57
N LYS A 178 -17.39 12.95 -35.01
CA LYS A 178 -17.12 14.14 -34.16
C LYS A 178 -18.39 14.78 -33.59
N GLU A 179 -19.53 14.11 -33.67
CA GLU A 179 -20.78 14.55 -33.06
C GLU A 179 -20.99 13.84 -31.72
N SER A 180 -21.64 14.52 -30.79
CA SER A 180 -21.76 14.20 -29.35
C SER A 180 -21.62 12.71 -29.01
N ILE A 181 -20.46 12.33 -28.49
CA ILE A 181 -20.23 10.97 -27.98
C ILE A 181 -21.16 10.78 -26.78
N GLU A 182 -22.28 10.11 -27.06
CA GLU A 182 -23.23 9.64 -26.06
C GLU A 182 -22.94 8.16 -25.80
N VAL A 183 -22.78 7.81 -24.52
CA VAL A 183 -22.49 6.44 -24.10
C VAL A 183 -23.62 5.95 -23.22
N ASP A 184 -24.18 4.80 -23.59
CA ASP A 184 -25.18 4.10 -22.80
C ASP A 184 -24.54 3.34 -21.63
N ILE A 185 -25.36 2.76 -20.77
CA ILE A 185 -24.87 2.05 -19.58
C ILE A 185 -24.01 0.83 -19.93
N GLU A 186 -24.23 0.19 -21.08
CA GLU A 186 -23.47 -0.98 -21.51
C GLU A 186 -22.08 -0.59 -22.02
N GLY A 187 -21.99 0.45 -22.86
CA GLY A 187 -20.72 1.05 -23.27
C GLY A 187 -19.92 1.53 -22.06
N PHE A 188 -20.58 2.19 -21.10
CA PHE A 188 -19.93 2.66 -19.88
C PHE A 188 -19.37 1.51 -19.02
N LYS A 189 -20.13 0.41 -18.90
CA LYS A 189 -19.66 -0.83 -18.24
C LYS A 189 -18.47 -1.45 -18.95
N SER A 190 -18.50 -1.51 -20.28
CA SER A 190 -17.42 -2.08 -21.08
C SER A 190 -16.12 -1.30 -20.84
N SER A 191 -16.18 0.03 -20.93
CA SER A 191 -15.05 0.94 -20.71
C SER A 191 -14.39 0.76 -19.33
N LEU A 192 -15.17 0.55 -18.27
CA LEU A 192 -14.64 0.47 -16.90
C LEU A 192 -14.36 -0.96 -16.40
N SER A 193 -14.71 -1.98 -17.18
CA SER A 193 -14.61 -3.39 -16.77
C SER A 193 -13.18 -3.81 -16.35
N GLN A 194 -12.16 -3.25 -16.99
CA GLN A 194 -10.75 -3.59 -16.73
C GLN A 194 -10.11 -2.73 -15.64
N VAL A 195 -10.77 -1.64 -15.22
CA VAL A 195 -10.19 -0.67 -14.28
C VAL A 195 -9.93 -1.30 -12.91
N ASP A 196 -10.86 -2.11 -12.41
CA ASP A 196 -10.74 -2.73 -11.08
C ASP A 196 -9.59 -3.75 -10.99
N SER A 197 -9.02 -4.19 -12.12
CA SER A 197 -7.82 -5.05 -12.14
C SER A 197 -6.56 -4.34 -11.61
N GLN A 198 -6.55 -3.01 -11.60
CA GLN A 198 -5.41 -2.18 -11.19
C GLN A 198 -5.37 -1.88 -9.68
N MET A 199 -6.31 -2.43 -8.91
CA MET A 199 -6.35 -2.24 -7.46
C MET A 199 -5.08 -2.76 -6.78
N LYS A 200 -4.52 -1.94 -5.90
CA LYS A 200 -3.36 -2.30 -5.07
C LYS A 200 -3.68 -2.03 -3.60
N ASN A 201 -3.47 -3.05 -2.77
CA ASN A 201 -3.53 -2.89 -1.34
C ASN A 201 -2.28 -2.18 -0.82
N LEU A 202 -2.47 -1.37 0.22
CA LEU A 202 -1.36 -0.70 0.89
C LEU A 202 -0.50 -1.71 1.64
N PRO A 203 0.83 -1.51 1.68
CA PRO A 203 1.71 -2.41 2.40
C PRO A 203 1.66 -2.14 3.92
N ALA A 204 1.63 -3.21 4.73
CA ALA A 204 1.82 -3.15 6.18
C ALA A 204 3.23 -2.59 6.50
N THR A 205 3.29 -1.29 6.79
CA THR A 205 4.53 -0.54 7.04
C THR A 205 4.26 0.62 7.98
N ALA A 206 5.27 0.98 8.79
CA ALA A 206 5.20 2.14 9.67
C ALA A 206 4.92 3.45 8.91
N GLN A 207 5.37 3.56 7.65
CA GLN A 207 5.10 4.74 6.82
C GLN A 207 3.60 4.89 6.53
N VAL A 208 2.92 3.80 6.14
CA VAL A 208 1.48 3.81 5.90
C VAL A 208 0.73 4.14 7.20
N ALA A 209 1.07 3.46 8.30
CA ALA A 209 0.42 3.68 9.60
C ALA A 209 0.58 5.13 10.10
N ALA A 210 1.77 5.71 9.97
CA ALA A 210 2.03 7.10 10.36
C ALA A 210 1.20 8.09 9.54
N GLN A 211 1.11 7.89 8.21
CA GLN A 211 0.29 8.75 7.35
C GLN A 211 -1.21 8.61 7.66
N GLN A 212 -1.69 7.38 7.90
CA GLN A 212 -3.07 7.13 8.30
C GLN A 212 -3.40 7.80 9.64
N GLY A 213 -2.51 7.71 10.62
CA GLY A 213 -2.66 8.40 11.91
C GLY A 213 -2.73 9.91 11.76
N SER A 214 -1.82 10.51 10.99
CA SER A 214 -1.85 11.95 10.70
C SER A 214 -3.11 12.38 9.95
N TYR A 215 -3.59 11.56 9.01
CA TYR A 215 -4.83 11.80 8.29
C TYR A 215 -6.05 11.83 9.23
N LEU A 216 -6.22 10.80 10.06
CA LEU A 216 -7.35 10.74 10.99
C LEU A 216 -7.32 11.86 12.03
N ALA A 217 -6.13 12.17 12.57
CA ALA A 217 -5.99 13.28 13.50
C ALA A 217 -6.46 14.61 12.87
N ARG A 218 -6.11 14.86 11.60
CA ARG A 218 -6.57 16.04 10.88
C ARG A 218 -8.08 16.02 10.64
N CYS A 219 -8.66 14.87 10.29
CA CYS A 219 -10.10 14.73 10.10
C CYS A 219 -10.86 15.02 11.40
N PHE A 220 -10.45 14.42 12.52
CA PHE A 220 -11.11 14.64 13.81
C PHE A 220 -10.98 16.10 14.30
N ASN A 221 -9.83 16.73 14.09
CA ASN A 221 -9.62 18.13 14.50
C ASN A 221 -10.46 19.13 13.69
N ARG A 222 -10.97 18.74 12.52
CA ARG A 222 -11.75 19.60 11.61
C ARG A 222 -13.17 19.06 11.38
N MET A 223 -13.67 18.23 12.31
CA MET A 223 -14.88 17.47 12.09
C MET A 223 -16.11 18.38 11.94
N ASP A 224 -16.26 19.36 12.83
CA ASP A 224 -17.38 20.31 12.84
C ASP A 224 -17.35 21.20 11.57
N GLU A 225 -16.18 21.73 11.21
CA GLU A 225 -16.00 22.54 9.98
C GLU A 225 -16.41 21.78 8.72
N CYS A 226 -15.99 20.52 8.61
CA CYS A 226 -16.25 19.68 7.45
C CYS A 226 -17.66 19.05 7.45
N GLU A 227 -18.41 19.17 8.54
CA GLU A 227 -19.84 18.87 8.55
C GLU A 227 -20.66 19.97 7.89
N GLU A 228 -20.32 21.24 8.17
CA GLU A 228 -20.96 22.39 7.52
C GLU A 228 -20.51 22.58 6.08
N ASN A 229 -19.20 22.39 5.81
CA ASN A 229 -18.59 22.58 4.50
C ASN A 229 -17.83 21.31 4.06
N PRO A 230 -18.51 20.32 3.47
CA PRO A 230 -17.89 19.05 3.08
C PRO A 230 -16.83 19.23 1.98
N GLU A 231 -15.63 18.71 2.21
CA GLU A 231 -14.51 18.78 1.24
C GLU A 231 -14.47 17.56 0.30
N GLY A 232 -14.98 16.41 0.76
CA GLY A 232 -14.84 15.13 0.07
C GLY A 232 -15.71 14.98 -1.18
N PRO A 233 -15.61 13.82 -1.87
CA PRO A 233 -16.30 13.58 -3.11
C PRO A 233 -17.81 13.38 -2.92
N LEU A 234 -18.55 13.37 -4.02
CA LEU A 234 -19.98 13.05 -4.01
C LEU A 234 -20.27 11.66 -3.42
N ARG A 235 -21.35 11.56 -2.63
CA ARG A 235 -21.89 10.26 -2.16
C ARG A 235 -22.77 9.65 -3.25
N PHE A 236 -22.26 8.64 -3.97
CA PHE A 236 -23.05 7.97 -5.01
C PHE A 236 -24.26 7.22 -4.45
N ARG A 237 -24.09 6.46 -3.36
CA ARG A 237 -25.19 5.73 -2.68
C ARG A 237 -25.99 6.58 -1.67
N GLY A 238 -26.01 7.90 -1.81
CA GLY A 238 -26.67 8.77 -0.83
C GLY A 238 -26.82 10.21 -1.29
N MET A 239 -27.06 11.09 -0.32
CA MET A 239 -27.21 12.53 -0.52
C MET A 239 -25.97 13.28 -0.02
N GLY A 240 -25.65 14.37 -0.70
CA GLY A 240 -24.54 15.26 -0.36
C GLY A 240 -23.15 14.71 -0.70
N ARG A 241 -22.14 15.31 -0.05
CA ARG A 241 -20.72 14.99 -0.22
C ARG A 241 -20.16 14.31 1.03
N HIS A 242 -19.04 13.62 0.89
CA HIS A 242 -18.29 13.13 2.02
C HIS A 242 -17.63 14.30 2.76
N ARG A 243 -17.51 14.23 4.09
CA ARG A 243 -16.93 15.31 4.91
C ARG A 243 -15.49 15.63 4.52
N PHE A 244 -14.69 14.61 4.27
CA PHE A 244 -13.26 14.72 3.98
C PHE A 244 -12.91 14.07 2.65
N HIS A 245 -11.80 14.47 2.06
CA HIS A 245 -11.13 13.69 1.01
C HIS A 245 -10.72 12.30 1.56
N PRO A 246 -10.77 11.23 0.75
CA PRO A 246 -10.36 9.89 1.17
C PRO A 246 -8.85 9.82 1.43
N PHE A 247 -8.43 8.82 2.22
CA PHE A 247 -7.02 8.60 2.50
C PHE A 247 -6.24 8.24 1.23
N ARG A 248 -5.16 8.98 0.96
CA ARG A 248 -4.23 8.73 -0.14
C ARG A 248 -2.81 8.53 0.39
N TYR A 249 -2.31 7.31 0.24
CA TYR A 249 -0.94 7.00 0.63
C TYR A 249 0.07 7.61 -0.35
N LYS A 250 1.05 8.34 0.20
CA LYS A 250 2.20 8.85 -0.57
C LYS A 250 3.45 8.06 -0.22
N HIS A 251 3.93 7.25 -1.15
CA HIS A 251 5.18 6.52 -0.96
C HIS A 251 6.39 7.48 -1.01
N PHE A 252 7.31 7.33 -0.05
CA PHE A 252 8.50 8.20 0.08
C PHE A 252 9.78 7.46 -0.27
N GLY A 253 9.67 6.22 -0.76
CA GLY A 253 10.78 5.32 -0.95
C GLY A 253 10.97 4.34 0.21
N GLN A 254 11.98 3.51 0.06
CA GLN A 254 12.32 2.43 0.98
C GLN A 254 13.83 2.27 1.06
N PHE A 255 14.31 1.87 2.23
CA PHE A 255 15.72 1.61 2.49
C PHE A 255 15.89 0.19 3.00
N ALA A 256 16.97 -0.47 2.59
CA ALA A 256 17.38 -1.77 3.06
C ALA A 256 18.88 -1.73 3.44
N PRO A 257 19.24 -1.70 4.73
CA PRO A 257 20.62 -1.87 5.15
C PRO A 257 21.07 -3.31 4.85
N LEU A 258 22.20 -3.45 4.15
CA LEU A 258 22.72 -4.74 3.66
C LEU A 258 23.93 -5.23 4.47
N GLY A 259 24.31 -4.53 5.54
CA GLY A 259 25.52 -4.83 6.31
C GLY A 259 26.79 -4.23 5.68
N GLY A 260 27.90 -4.25 6.42
CA GLY A 260 29.19 -3.71 5.95
C GLY A 260 29.16 -2.22 5.54
N GLU A 261 28.34 -1.40 6.23
CA GLU A 261 28.14 0.04 5.92
C GLU A 261 27.58 0.32 4.52
N GLN A 262 26.82 -0.63 3.96
CA GLN A 262 26.13 -0.44 2.70
C GLN A 262 24.62 -0.51 2.93
N THR A 263 23.92 0.45 2.36
CA THR A 263 22.46 0.48 2.30
C THR A 263 22.02 0.63 0.86
N ALA A 264 20.97 -0.09 0.49
CA ALA A 264 20.23 0.17 -0.73
C ALA A 264 19.06 1.12 -0.44
N ALA A 265 18.88 2.12 -1.30
CA ALA A 265 17.80 3.08 -1.27
C ALA A 265 17.05 3.01 -2.60
N GLN A 266 15.72 2.94 -2.51
CA GLN A 266 14.83 3.10 -3.66
C GLN A 266 13.88 4.26 -3.34
N LEU A 267 14.03 5.37 -4.06
CA LEU A 267 13.20 6.56 -3.90
C LEU A 267 12.15 6.64 -5.02
N PRO A 268 11.08 7.44 -4.87
CA PRO A 268 10.07 7.62 -5.91
C PRO A 268 10.69 8.09 -7.24
N GLY A 269 10.09 7.69 -8.37
CA GLY A 269 10.58 8.04 -9.71
C GLY A 269 11.74 7.16 -10.20
N ASP A 270 11.69 5.86 -9.92
CA ASP A 270 12.66 4.84 -10.35
C ASP A 270 14.12 5.07 -9.93
N TRP A 271 14.33 5.93 -8.94
CA TRP A 271 15.65 6.24 -8.43
C TRP A 271 16.13 5.13 -7.49
N VAL A 272 17.24 4.50 -7.85
CA VAL A 272 17.87 3.41 -7.09
C VAL A 272 19.33 3.79 -6.83
N SER A 273 19.75 3.71 -5.58
CA SER A 273 21.13 3.94 -5.17
C SER A 273 21.56 2.90 -4.14
N ILE A 274 22.82 2.45 -4.22
CA ILE A 274 23.37 1.45 -3.31
C ILE A 274 24.79 1.88 -2.92
N GLY A 275 25.08 1.83 -1.63
CA GLY A 275 26.44 2.03 -1.12
C GLY A 275 26.50 2.90 0.14
N ARG A 276 27.68 3.47 0.40
CA ARG A 276 27.97 4.27 1.60
C ARG A 276 27.25 5.63 1.59
N SER A 277 27.08 6.26 0.43
CA SER A 277 26.29 7.50 0.32
C SER A 277 24.83 7.26 0.73
N SER A 278 24.24 6.17 0.27
CA SER A 278 22.90 5.72 0.68
C SER A 278 22.84 5.36 2.17
N GLN A 279 23.92 4.86 2.76
CA GLN A 279 24.02 4.62 4.22
C GLN A 279 23.94 5.92 5.02
N TRP A 280 24.63 6.98 4.59
CA TRP A 280 24.56 8.29 5.25
C TRP A 280 23.18 8.95 5.10
N LEU A 281 22.57 8.82 3.92
CA LEU A 281 21.19 9.25 3.71
C LEU A 281 20.23 8.49 4.64
N TRP A 282 20.42 7.17 4.79
CA TRP A 282 19.64 6.35 5.71
C TRP A 282 19.79 6.82 7.16
N TYR A 283 21.01 7.07 7.64
CA TYR A 283 21.24 7.62 8.98
C TYR A 283 20.50 8.96 9.19
N SER A 284 20.61 9.87 8.23
CA SER A 284 19.96 11.18 8.28
C SER A 284 18.43 11.06 8.35
N VAL A 285 17.83 10.27 7.46
CA VAL A 285 16.38 10.05 7.42
C VAL A 285 15.90 9.42 8.72
N TYR A 286 16.55 8.35 9.20
CA TYR A 286 16.11 7.65 10.41
C TYR A 286 16.27 8.53 11.65
N ALA A 287 17.36 9.30 11.79
CA ALA A 287 17.51 10.26 12.87
C ALA A 287 16.40 11.33 12.84
N SER A 288 16.04 11.84 11.67
CA SER A 288 14.96 12.83 11.53
C SER A 288 13.57 12.28 11.89
N LYS A 289 13.35 10.97 11.68
CA LYS A 289 12.06 10.30 11.91
C LYS A 289 11.83 9.85 13.36
N LEU A 290 12.86 9.87 14.20
CA LEU A 290 12.69 9.58 15.63
C LEU A 290 11.86 10.68 16.30
N VAL A 291 10.94 10.28 17.17
CA VAL A 291 9.94 11.16 17.76
C VAL A 291 10.53 12.16 18.75
N SER A 292 11.49 11.75 19.59
CA SER A 292 12.02 12.60 20.66
C SER A 292 13.48 13.02 20.43
N TRP A 293 13.84 14.22 20.88
CA TRP A 293 15.24 14.71 20.86
C TRP A 293 16.17 13.79 21.66
N ARG A 294 15.71 13.29 22.81
CA ARG A 294 16.47 12.35 23.63
C ARG A 294 16.82 11.08 22.84
N THR A 295 15.84 10.47 22.18
CA THR A 295 16.07 9.26 21.37
C THR A 295 17.00 9.55 20.20
N ARG A 296 16.87 10.72 19.55
CA ARG A 296 17.78 11.14 18.48
C ARG A 296 19.23 11.20 18.94
N VAL A 297 19.49 11.92 20.04
CA VAL A 297 20.85 12.06 20.59
C VAL A 297 21.43 10.70 20.99
N LEU A 298 20.62 9.86 21.65
CA LEU A 298 21.05 8.51 22.04
C LEU A 298 21.47 7.67 20.82
N VAL A 299 20.63 7.59 19.79
CA VAL A 299 20.90 6.81 18.58
C VAL A 299 22.13 7.33 17.83
N ILE A 300 22.28 8.66 17.72
CA ILE A 300 23.46 9.25 17.09
C ILE A 300 24.72 8.92 17.90
N SER A 301 24.65 9.01 19.23
CA SER A 301 25.78 8.65 20.10
C SER A 301 26.15 7.16 19.98
N ASP A 302 25.17 6.28 19.83
CA ASP A 302 25.39 4.85 19.64
C ASP A 302 26.06 4.56 18.29
N TRP A 303 25.66 5.28 17.23
CA TRP A 303 26.32 5.18 15.92
C TRP A 303 27.77 5.68 15.98
N THR A 304 28.02 6.80 16.67
CA THR A 304 29.38 7.34 16.88
C THR A 304 30.23 6.36 17.70
N ARG A 305 29.71 5.85 18.82
CA ARG A 305 30.42 4.88 19.66
C ARG A 305 30.74 3.62 18.88
N ARG A 306 29.78 3.11 18.09
CA ARG A 306 30.01 1.96 17.20
C ARG A 306 31.10 2.23 16.18
N PHE A 307 31.15 3.42 15.60
CA PHE A 307 32.16 3.77 14.60
C PHE A 307 33.57 3.86 15.21
N VAL A 308 33.70 4.43 16.41
CA VAL A 308 35.01 4.62 17.07
C VAL A 308 35.50 3.37 17.78
N PHE A 309 34.62 2.67 18.50
CA PHE A 309 34.99 1.58 19.42
C PHE A 309 34.50 0.20 18.97
N GLY A 310 33.75 0.11 17.87
CA GLY A 310 33.07 -1.12 17.48
C GLY A 310 31.79 -1.37 18.29
N ARG A 311 31.16 -2.52 18.05
CA ARG A 311 29.95 -2.93 18.79
C ARG A 311 30.34 -3.46 20.16
N ASP A 312 29.55 -3.11 21.16
CA ASP A 312 29.64 -3.71 22.49
C ASP A 312 29.08 -5.14 22.46
N SER A 313 29.95 -6.13 22.61
CA SER A 313 29.60 -7.56 22.57
C SER A 313 29.60 -8.22 23.95
N SER A 314 29.71 -7.43 25.04
CA SER A 314 29.82 -7.96 26.41
C SER A 314 28.59 -8.73 26.93
N ARG A 315 27.49 -8.74 26.17
CA ARG A 315 26.21 -9.36 26.52
C ARG A 315 25.71 -10.41 25.51
N ILE A 316 26.58 -10.87 24.60
CA ILE A 316 26.29 -12.00 23.70
C ILE A 316 26.73 -13.29 24.40
#